data_AF-A0A9X5X7Z3-F1
#
_entry.id   AF-A0A9X5X7Z3-F1
#
_cell.length_a   1.000
_cell.length_b   1.000
_cell.length_c   1.000
_cell.angle_alpha   90.00
_cell.angle_beta   90.00
_cell.angle_gamma   90.00
#
_symmetry.space_group_name_H-M   'P 1'
#
loop_
_entity.id
_entity.type
_entity.pdbx_description
1 polymer ?
#
loop_
_entity_poly.entity_id
_entity_poly.type
_entity_poly.pdbx_seq_one_letter_code
_entity_poly.pdbx_strand_id
1 'polypeptide(L)'
;VVGEVLGHGLHAAVTMGRLRTSVRVLARLDFPPDELLAHLDDVVGQNAKEQASVHGGDGTGSEGAEDFGVTCLYAVYDPVSGLCSMARAGHLPPAVVSPDNSAVTYPELPPGPPLGLGGPPFRSAELRLPAGSLIALFTDGLVRAADNGTDVGLGLLAGILAQHRLPLEELCDRAVATLLPGPVGDDAALLLVRTQMLDEHRTAVWELNADPATV
;
A
#
# COMPACT_ATOMS: atom_id res chain seq x y z
N VAL A 1 4.12 0.86 2.85
CA VAL A 1 3.85 0.08 1.62
C VAL A 1 3.17 -1.20 2.01
N VAL A 2 2.16 -1.60 1.24
CA VAL A 2 1.54 -2.93 1.27
C VAL A 2 1.39 -3.37 -0.18
N GLY A 3 1.43 -4.67 -0.43
CA GLY A 3 1.21 -5.20 -1.76
C GLY A 3 0.98 -6.69 -1.69
N GLU A 4 0.37 -7.21 -2.74
CA GLU A 4 -0.12 -8.57 -2.84
C GLU A 4 0.24 -9.10 -4.23
N VAL A 5 0.71 -10.34 -4.29
CA VAL A 5 0.95 -11.05 -5.54
C VAL A 5 -0.19 -12.04 -5.70
N LEU A 6 -0.87 -12.04 -6.85
CA LEU A 6 -1.91 -13.03 -7.11
C LEU A 6 -1.34 -14.46 -7.03
N GLY A 7 -2.11 -15.34 -6.38
CA GLY A 7 -1.74 -16.73 -6.17
C GLY A 7 -0.85 -16.96 -4.94
N HIS A 8 -0.59 -18.23 -4.62
CA HIS A 8 0.14 -18.63 -3.41
C HIS A 8 1.25 -19.65 -3.71
N GLY A 9 2.21 -19.75 -2.80
CA GLY A 9 3.29 -20.74 -2.86
C GLY A 9 4.63 -20.17 -3.32
N LEU A 10 5.53 -21.04 -3.79
CA LEU A 10 6.93 -20.68 -4.02
C LEU A 10 7.10 -19.55 -5.05
N HIS A 11 6.30 -19.57 -6.12
CA HIS A 11 6.39 -18.56 -7.16
C HIS A 11 6.02 -17.16 -6.62
N ALA A 12 4.85 -17.05 -5.97
CA ALA A 12 4.39 -15.81 -5.33
C ALA A 12 5.41 -15.31 -4.29
N ALA A 13 5.97 -16.20 -3.47
CA ALA A 13 6.98 -15.84 -2.47
C ALA A 13 8.28 -15.29 -3.08
N VAL A 14 8.77 -15.88 -4.17
CA VAL A 14 9.96 -15.39 -4.89
C VAL A 14 9.68 -14.02 -5.52
N THR A 15 8.53 -13.87 -6.18
CA THR A 15 8.11 -12.59 -6.76
C THR A 15 7.99 -11.50 -5.69
N MET A 16 7.35 -11.79 -4.57
CA MET A 16 7.21 -10.86 -3.46
C MET A 16 8.57 -10.47 -2.85
N GLY A 17 9.52 -11.43 -2.76
CA GLY A 17 10.89 -11.17 -2.31
C GLY A 17 11.65 -10.19 -3.22
N ARG A 18 11.51 -10.36 -4.54
CA ARG A 18 12.07 -9.43 -5.55
C ARG A 18 11.44 -8.05 -5.42
N LEU A 19 10.11 -7.98 -5.39
CA LEU A 19 9.37 -6.72 -5.31
C LEU A 19 9.67 -5.93 -4.04
N ARG A 20 9.67 -6.60 -2.89
CA ARG A 20 10.06 -5.98 -1.61
C ARG A 20 11.46 -5.37 -1.68
N THR A 21 12.38 -6.03 -2.37
CA THR A 21 13.74 -5.52 -2.56
C THR A 21 13.76 -4.31 -3.48
N SER A 22 13.06 -4.37 -4.62
CA SER A 22 12.93 -3.24 -5.55
C SER A 22 12.29 -2.02 -4.89
N VAL A 23 11.18 -2.19 -4.17
CA VAL A 23 10.52 -1.12 -3.40
C VAL A 23 11.51 -0.47 -2.44
N ARG A 24 12.31 -1.26 -1.70
CA ARG A 24 13.29 -0.72 -0.74
C ARG A 24 14.39 0.09 -1.41
N VAL A 25 14.82 -0.31 -2.60
CA VAL A 25 15.84 0.43 -3.36
C VAL A 25 15.24 1.72 -3.91
N LEU A 26 14.09 1.65 -4.57
CA LEU A 26 13.40 2.80 -5.15
C LEU A 26 13.00 3.82 -4.07
N ALA A 27 12.51 3.35 -2.92
CA ALA A 27 12.17 4.22 -1.79
C ALA A 27 13.37 4.94 -1.17
N ARG A 28 14.60 4.48 -1.39
CA ARG A 28 15.83 5.18 -0.94
C ARG A 28 16.28 6.26 -1.92
N LEU A 29 15.70 6.28 -3.11
CA LEU A 29 15.96 7.30 -4.14
C LEU A 29 14.98 8.47 -4.03
N ASP A 30 14.12 8.47 -3.00
CA ASP A 30 13.12 9.52 -2.72
C ASP A 30 12.18 9.81 -3.89
N PHE A 31 11.87 8.80 -4.70
CA PHE A 31 10.88 8.92 -5.77
C PHE A 31 9.48 9.21 -5.20
N PRO A 32 8.69 10.09 -5.86
CA PRO A 32 7.29 10.26 -5.52
C PRO A 32 6.51 8.95 -5.75
N PRO A 33 5.39 8.72 -5.03
CA PRO A 33 4.67 7.44 -5.08
C PRO A 33 4.29 6.94 -6.46
N ASP A 34 3.84 7.82 -7.36
CA ASP A 34 3.45 7.49 -8.72
C ASP A 34 4.63 7.03 -9.60
N GLU A 35 5.77 7.73 -9.51
CA GLU A 35 6.99 7.34 -10.23
C GLU A 35 7.57 6.03 -9.69
N LEU A 36 7.54 5.83 -8.37
CA LEU A 36 7.95 4.57 -7.77
C LEU A 36 7.09 3.39 -8.28
N LEU A 37 5.77 3.58 -8.40
CA LEU A 37 4.90 2.54 -8.96
C LEU A 37 5.17 2.30 -10.44
N ALA A 38 5.46 3.33 -11.23
CA ALA A 38 5.84 3.16 -12.63
C ALA A 38 7.12 2.32 -12.78
N HIS A 39 8.14 2.58 -11.96
CA HIS A 39 9.36 1.77 -11.95
C HIS A 39 9.13 0.33 -11.47
N LEU A 40 8.21 0.11 -10.52
CA LEU A 40 7.85 -1.24 -10.12
C LEU A 40 7.08 -1.99 -11.22
N ASP A 41 6.22 -1.29 -11.97
CA ASP A 41 5.50 -1.86 -13.11
C ASP A 41 6.47 -2.38 -14.18
N ASP A 42 7.50 -1.58 -14.50
CA ASP A 42 8.59 -1.98 -15.41
C ASP A 42 9.32 -3.24 -14.91
N VAL A 43 9.62 -3.31 -13.61
CA VAL A 43 10.29 -4.49 -13.01
C VAL A 43 9.40 -5.73 -13.12
N VAL A 44 8.10 -5.62 -12.85
CA VAL A 44 7.16 -6.74 -12.99
C VAL A 44 7.08 -7.17 -14.45
N GLY A 45 6.93 -6.22 -15.37
CA GLY A 45 6.84 -6.48 -16.81
C GLY A 45 8.10 -7.13 -17.39
N GLN A 46 9.29 -6.76 -16.91
CA GLN A 46 10.56 -7.41 -17.31
C GLN A 46 10.62 -8.86 -16.81
N ASN A 47 10.24 -9.10 -15.56
CA ASN A 47 10.26 -10.44 -14.97
C ASN A 47 9.34 -11.41 -15.71
N ALA A 48 8.17 -10.95 -16.14
CA ALA A 48 7.22 -11.75 -16.91
C ALA A 48 7.81 -12.15 -18.28
N LYS A 49 8.47 -11.21 -18.96
CA LYS A 49 9.14 -11.46 -20.25
C LYS A 49 10.32 -12.43 -20.12
N GLU A 50 11.14 -12.29 -19.08
CA GLU A 50 12.25 -13.20 -18.79
C GLU A 50 11.77 -14.64 -18.58
N GLN A 51 10.71 -14.83 -17.79
CA GLN A 51 10.17 -16.17 -17.52
C GLN A 51 9.59 -16.84 -18.77
N ALA A 52 8.91 -16.06 -19.62
CA ALA A 52 8.40 -16.54 -20.91
C ALA A 52 9.54 -16.99 -21.84
N SER A 53 10.70 -16.29 -21.81
CA SER A 53 11.85 -16.64 -22.65
C SER A 53 12.59 -17.91 -22.22
N VAL A 54 12.52 -18.29 -20.94
CA VAL A 54 13.17 -19.50 -20.39
C VAL A 54 12.32 -20.75 -20.63
N HIS A 55 10.99 -20.64 -20.69
CA HIS A 55 10.09 -21.79 -20.76
C HIS A 55 9.72 -22.25 -22.19
N GLY A 56 10.16 -21.57 -23.25
CA GLY A 56 10.30 -22.11 -24.62
C GLY A 56 9.16 -22.97 -25.21
N GLY A 57 7.91 -22.82 -24.77
CA GLY A 57 6.81 -23.74 -25.09
C GLY A 57 5.70 -23.10 -25.92
N ASP A 58 5.41 -23.75 -27.05
CA ASP A 58 4.35 -23.55 -28.05
C ASP A 58 3.15 -22.66 -27.67
N GLY A 59 2.85 -21.73 -28.59
CA GLY A 59 1.76 -20.75 -28.52
C GLY A 59 0.35 -21.31 -28.63
N THR A 60 -0.07 -22.15 -27.68
CA THR A 60 -1.47 -22.50 -27.45
C THR A 60 -1.78 -22.51 -25.96
N GLY A 61 -2.07 -21.33 -25.42
CA GLY A 61 -2.53 -21.17 -24.05
C GLY A 61 -2.59 -19.70 -23.68
N SER A 62 -3.76 -19.09 -23.84
CA SER A 62 -4.08 -17.76 -23.31
C SER A 62 -4.14 -17.73 -21.77
N GLU A 63 -3.46 -18.65 -21.10
CA GLU A 63 -3.54 -18.90 -19.65
C GLU A 63 -2.34 -18.32 -18.88
N GLY A 64 -1.28 -17.86 -19.55
CA GLY A 64 -0.06 -17.38 -18.88
C GLY A 64 0.00 -15.88 -18.55
N ALA A 65 -0.89 -15.07 -19.11
CA ALA A 65 -0.94 -13.62 -18.88
C ALA A 65 -2.01 -13.19 -17.86
N GLU A 66 -2.96 -14.07 -17.54
CA GLU A 66 -4.06 -13.79 -16.60
C GLU A 66 -3.63 -14.04 -15.13
N ASP A 67 -2.53 -14.75 -14.90
CA ASP A 67 -2.03 -15.11 -13.55
C ASP A 67 -1.03 -14.10 -12.95
N PHE A 68 -0.64 -13.05 -13.68
CA PHE A 68 0.31 -12.04 -13.19
C PHE A 68 -0.40 -10.72 -12.87
N GLY A 69 -0.92 -10.61 -11.65
CA GLY A 69 -1.35 -9.35 -11.08
C GLY A 69 -0.63 -9.11 -9.76
N VAL A 70 0.00 -7.95 -9.62
CA VAL A 70 0.54 -7.51 -8.34
C VAL A 70 -0.17 -6.22 -7.97
N THR A 71 -0.84 -6.23 -6.82
CA THR A 71 -1.41 -4.99 -6.27
C THR A 71 -0.39 -4.35 -5.34
N CYS A 72 -0.37 -3.02 -5.30
CA CYS A 72 0.53 -2.27 -4.44
C CYS A 72 -0.11 -0.95 -4.00
N LEU A 73 0.07 -0.60 -2.73
CA LEU A 73 -0.16 0.74 -2.23
C LEU A 73 1.11 1.25 -1.57
N TYR A 74 1.61 2.37 -2.09
CA TYR A 74 2.77 3.07 -1.56
C TYR A 74 2.35 4.42 -0.99
N ALA A 75 2.85 4.73 0.20
CA ALA A 75 2.53 5.94 0.94
C ALA A 75 3.80 6.49 1.59
N VAL A 76 4.01 7.80 1.44
CA VAL A 76 5.08 8.57 2.08
C VAL A 76 4.41 9.60 2.98
N TYR A 77 4.78 9.61 4.25
CA TYR A 77 4.30 10.59 5.22
C TYR A 77 5.46 11.48 5.63
N ASP A 78 5.29 12.79 5.44
CA ASP A 78 6.20 13.81 5.94
C ASP A 78 5.75 14.26 7.35
N PRO A 79 6.52 13.92 8.41
CA PRO A 79 6.19 14.30 9.77
C PRO A 79 6.40 15.79 10.07
N VAL A 80 7.05 16.56 9.18
CA VAL A 80 7.20 18.01 9.32
C VAL A 80 5.92 18.72 8.88
N SER A 81 5.47 18.46 7.64
CA SER A 81 4.27 19.11 7.10
C SER A 81 2.96 18.43 7.49
N GLY A 82 3.01 17.17 7.94
CA GLY A 82 1.83 16.33 8.16
C GLY A 82 1.17 15.86 6.85
N LEU A 83 1.86 16.01 5.71
CA LEU A 83 1.37 15.61 4.40
C LEU A 83 1.69 14.14 4.14
N CYS A 84 0.70 13.39 3.66
CA CYS A 84 0.88 12.03 3.20
C CYS A 84 0.55 11.92 1.71
N SER A 85 1.56 11.62 0.90
CA SER A 85 1.39 11.35 -0.53
C SER A 85 1.26 9.85 -0.74
N MET A 86 0.26 9.43 -1.53
CA MET A 86 -0.06 8.02 -1.75
C MET A 86 -0.37 7.76 -3.21
N ALA A 87 0.03 6.58 -3.70
CA ALA A 87 -0.40 6.05 -4.99
C ALA A 87 -0.73 4.55 -4.85
N ARG A 88 -1.62 4.06 -5.71
CA ARG A 88 -2.05 2.66 -5.70
C ARG A 88 -2.12 2.05 -7.11
N ALA A 89 -1.68 0.81 -7.21
CA ALA A 89 -1.77 -0.07 -8.37
C ALA A 89 -2.69 -1.24 -8.02
N GLY A 90 -3.94 -1.24 -8.47
CA GLY A 90 -4.94 -2.30 -8.21
C GLY A 90 -5.41 -2.48 -6.76
N HIS A 91 -4.68 -1.93 -5.78
CA HIS A 91 -4.90 -2.17 -4.36
C HIS A 91 -6.07 -1.34 -3.78
N LEU A 92 -6.72 -1.84 -2.72
CA LEU A 92 -7.74 -1.10 -1.97
C LEU A 92 -7.16 0.19 -1.32
N PRO A 93 -7.96 1.28 -1.19
CA PRO A 93 -7.57 2.45 -0.42
C PRO A 93 -7.32 2.11 1.06
N PRO A 94 -6.45 2.85 1.76
CA PRO A 94 -6.20 2.62 3.17
C PRO A 94 -7.40 3.10 4.00
N ALA A 95 -7.56 2.57 5.21
CA ALA A 95 -8.47 3.19 6.17
C ALA A 95 -7.72 4.29 6.93
N VAL A 96 -8.34 5.46 7.09
CA VAL A 96 -7.79 6.61 7.82
C VAL A 96 -8.76 7.01 8.91
N VAL A 97 -8.25 7.14 10.13
CA VAL A 97 -9.00 7.62 11.30
C VAL A 97 -8.40 8.94 11.77
N SER A 98 -9.24 9.98 11.78
CA SER A 98 -8.87 11.26 12.39
C SER A 98 -8.81 11.12 13.92
N PRO A 99 -7.84 11.76 14.60
CA PRO A 99 -7.75 11.72 16.06
C PRO A 99 -8.97 12.35 16.76
N ASP A 100 -9.70 13.23 16.07
CA ASP A 100 -10.70 14.11 16.69
C ASP A 100 -12.08 13.47 16.84
N ASN A 101 -12.50 12.67 15.86
CA ASN A 101 -13.89 12.21 15.75
C ASN A 101 -14.03 10.68 15.66
N SER A 102 -12.91 9.95 15.69
CA SER A 102 -12.88 8.49 15.58
C SER A 102 -13.58 7.94 14.33
N ALA A 103 -13.87 8.79 13.34
CA ALA A 103 -14.52 8.41 12.10
C ALA A 103 -13.49 7.73 11.20
N VAL A 104 -13.82 6.53 10.75
CA VAL A 104 -13.02 5.78 9.77
C VAL A 104 -13.46 6.19 8.37
N THR A 105 -12.50 6.62 7.57
CA THR A 105 -12.71 7.04 6.19
C THR A 105 -11.79 6.27 5.25
N TYR A 106 -12.23 6.09 4.01
CA TYR A 106 -11.43 5.52 2.94
C TYR A 106 -11.22 6.63 1.90
N PRO A 107 -10.03 7.23 1.82
CA PRO A 107 -9.81 8.39 0.99
C PRO A 107 -9.89 8.02 -0.49
N GLU A 108 -10.40 8.95 -1.30
CA GLU A 108 -10.44 8.77 -2.74
C GLU A 108 -9.02 8.92 -3.30
N LEU A 109 -8.41 7.78 -3.63
CA LEU A 109 -7.10 7.71 -4.27
C LEU A 109 -7.27 7.36 -5.76
N PRO A 110 -6.58 8.07 -6.68
CA PRO A 110 -6.64 7.77 -8.10
C PRO A 110 -6.41 6.27 -8.36
N PRO A 111 -7.31 5.59 -9.10
CA PRO A 111 -7.09 4.20 -9.45
C PRO A 111 -5.92 4.07 -10.43
N GLY A 112 -5.13 3.03 -10.27
CA GLY A 112 -4.16 2.54 -11.24
C GLY A 112 -4.37 1.04 -11.49
N PRO A 113 -3.96 0.51 -12.66
CA PRO A 113 -4.03 -0.92 -12.95
C PRO A 113 -3.12 -1.72 -11.98
N PRO A 114 -3.36 -3.02 -11.75
CA PRO A 114 -2.34 -3.88 -11.15
C PRO A 114 -1.03 -3.84 -11.93
N LEU A 115 0.10 -3.96 -11.22
CA LEU A 115 1.43 -3.91 -11.82
C LEU A 115 1.62 -5.10 -12.78
N GLY A 116 2.29 -4.86 -13.90
CA GLY A 116 2.60 -5.83 -14.95
C GLY A 116 1.54 -5.95 -16.05
N LEU A 117 0.34 -5.40 -15.84
CA LEU A 117 -0.75 -5.47 -16.82
C LEU A 117 -0.71 -4.32 -17.85
N GLY A 118 0.13 -3.31 -17.62
CA GLY A 118 0.15 -2.08 -18.41
C GLY A 118 -1.13 -1.25 -18.25
N GLY A 119 -1.12 -0.04 -18.80
CA GLY A 119 -2.27 0.86 -18.74
C GLY A 119 -1.88 2.33 -18.63
N PRO A 120 -2.81 3.19 -18.17
CA PRO A 120 -2.50 4.61 -17.97
C PRO A 120 -1.45 4.80 -16.85
N PRO A 121 -0.74 5.94 -16.84
CA PRO A 121 0.19 6.26 -15.77
C PRO A 121 -0.47 6.24 -14.39
N PHE A 122 0.28 5.78 -13.39
CA PHE A 122 -0.11 5.91 -11.99
C PHE A 122 -0.19 7.39 -11.59
N ARG A 123 -1.05 7.69 -10.63
CA ARG A 123 -1.23 9.03 -10.10
C ARG A 123 -1.22 8.99 -8.58
N SER A 124 -0.61 10.00 -7.98
CA SER A 124 -0.59 10.19 -6.55
C SER A 124 -1.71 11.15 -6.11
N ALA A 125 -2.10 11.02 -4.85
CA ALA A 125 -2.95 11.98 -4.16
C ALA A 125 -2.34 12.29 -2.79
N GLU A 126 -2.59 13.52 -2.33
CA GLU A 126 -2.06 14.01 -1.08
C GLU A 126 -3.18 14.19 -0.04
N LEU A 127 -2.89 13.77 1.18
CA LEU A 127 -3.78 13.90 2.32
C LEU A 127 -3.04 14.54 3.48
N ARG A 128 -3.67 15.55 4.10
CA ARG A 128 -3.17 16.11 5.35
C ARG A 128 -3.63 15.22 6.50
N LEU A 129 -2.68 14.65 7.23
CA LEU A 129 -2.91 13.75 8.35
C LEU A 129 -2.41 14.43 9.64
N PRO A 130 -3.32 14.96 10.49
CA PRO A 130 -2.94 15.53 11.78
C PRO A 130 -2.16 14.56 12.65
N ALA A 131 -1.39 15.06 13.60
CA ALA A 131 -0.72 14.25 14.61
C ALA A 131 -1.73 13.35 15.34
N GLY A 132 -1.40 12.06 15.50
CA GLY A 132 -2.25 11.07 16.16
C GLY A 132 -3.28 10.39 15.24
N SER A 133 -3.33 10.74 13.96
CA SER A 133 -4.12 10.01 12.95
C SER A 133 -3.69 8.55 12.88
N LEU A 134 -4.64 7.65 12.66
CA LEU A 134 -4.36 6.23 12.44
C LEU A 134 -4.55 5.90 10.96
N ILE A 135 -3.56 5.25 10.35
CA ILE A 135 -3.60 4.74 8.98
C ILE A 135 -3.55 3.23 9.07
N ALA A 136 -4.45 2.54 8.38
CA ALA A 136 -4.43 1.09 8.22
C ALA A 136 -4.28 0.73 6.74
N LEU A 137 -3.21 0.02 6.42
CA LEU A 137 -2.97 -0.59 5.12
C LEU A 137 -3.18 -2.10 5.26
N PHE A 138 -3.92 -2.73 4.36
CA PHE A 138 -4.29 -4.14 4.49
C PHE A 138 -4.45 -4.80 3.13
N THR A 139 -4.14 -6.10 3.03
CA THR A 139 -4.40 -6.87 1.81
C THR A 139 -5.86 -7.32 1.74
N ASP A 140 -6.31 -7.72 0.56
CA ASP A 140 -7.70 -8.13 0.34
C ASP A 140 -8.03 -9.40 1.13
N GLY A 141 -7.05 -10.30 1.30
CA GLY A 141 -7.17 -11.50 2.13
C GLY A 141 -7.62 -11.23 3.57
N LEU A 142 -7.28 -10.06 4.14
CA LEU A 142 -7.73 -9.68 5.49
C LEU A 142 -9.26 -9.44 5.55
N VAL A 143 -9.81 -8.73 4.56
CA VAL A 143 -11.22 -8.29 4.57
C VAL A 143 -12.15 -9.24 3.84
N ARG A 144 -11.60 -10.16 3.03
CA ARG A 144 -12.35 -11.21 2.33
C ARG A 144 -12.49 -12.51 3.11
N ALA A 145 -11.67 -12.73 4.13
CA ALA A 145 -11.68 -13.95 4.93
C ALA A 145 -12.95 -14.13 5.78
N ALA A 146 -13.67 -13.05 6.08
CA ALA A 146 -15.01 -13.17 6.60
C ALA A 146 -15.93 -13.60 5.45
N ASP A 147 -16.57 -14.77 5.55
CA ASP A 147 -17.49 -15.39 4.56
C ASP A 147 -18.70 -14.53 4.11
N ASN A 148 -18.71 -13.26 4.47
CA ASN A 148 -19.76 -12.28 4.22
C ASN A 148 -19.35 -11.20 3.19
N GLY A 149 -18.16 -11.33 2.57
CA GLY A 149 -17.68 -10.46 1.51
C GLY A 149 -16.92 -9.21 2.00
N THR A 150 -16.26 -8.55 1.05
CA THR A 150 -15.32 -7.42 1.30
C THR A 150 -15.96 -6.28 2.08
N ASP A 151 -17.20 -5.88 1.76
CA ASP A 151 -17.87 -4.75 2.43
C ASP A 151 -18.11 -5.02 3.92
N VAL A 152 -18.45 -6.26 4.27
CA VAL A 152 -18.65 -6.65 5.67
C VAL A 152 -17.30 -6.67 6.40
N GLY A 153 -16.25 -7.21 5.78
CA GLY A 153 -14.89 -7.15 6.34
C GLY A 153 -14.40 -5.73 6.56
N LEU A 154 -14.63 -4.82 5.61
CA LEU A 154 -14.31 -3.40 5.75
C LEU A 154 -15.11 -2.73 6.88
N GLY A 155 -16.37 -3.10 7.07
CA GLY A 155 -17.20 -2.63 8.18
C GLY A 155 -16.70 -3.10 9.55
N LEU A 156 -16.31 -4.38 9.66
CA LEU A 156 -15.72 -4.95 10.87
C LEU A 156 -14.38 -4.29 11.21
N LEU A 157 -13.49 -4.15 10.21
CA LEU A 157 -12.22 -3.45 10.35
C LEU A 157 -12.45 -2.00 10.80
N ALA A 158 -13.39 -1.28 10.18
CA ALA A 158 -13.73 0.07 10.59
C ALA A 158 -14.21 0.15 12.05
N GLY A 159 -15.04 -0.80 12.50
CA GLY A 159 -15.49 -0.86 13.91
C GLY A 159 -14.35 -1.07 14.91
N ILE A 160 -13.30 -1.80 14.52
CA ILE A 160 -12.08 -1.98 15.33
C ILE A 160 -11.25 -0.70 15.30
N LEU A 161 -10.99 -0.14 14.12
CA LEU A 161 -10.17 1.06 13.93
C LEU A 161 -10.79 2.31 14.56
N ALA A 162 -12.12 2.38 14.69
CA ALA A 162 -12.81 3.43 15.44
C ALA A 162 -12.35 3.50 16.91
N GLN A 163 -11.76 2.44 17.45
CA GLN A 163 -11.17 2.38 18.78
C GLN A 163 -9.70 2.81 18.76
N HIS A 164 -9.35 3.73 17.84
CA HIS A 164 -7.98 4.16 17.52
C HIS A 164 -7.16 4.63 18.72
N ARG A 165 -7.73 4.89 19.89
CA ARG A 165 -6.99 5.27 21.11
C ARG A 165 -6.30 4.09 21.81
N LEU A 166 -6.67 2.86 21.48
CA LEU A 166 -6.00 1.67 21.99
C LEU A 166 -4.57 1.53 21.45
N PRO A 167 -3.70 0.77 22.13
CA PRO A 167 -2.40 0.38 21.59
C PRO A 167 -2.54 -0.27 20.21
N LEU A 168 -1.57 -0.02 19.32
CA LEU A 168 -1.62 -0.55 17.96
C LEU A 168 -1.61 -2.08 17.93
N GLU A 169 -0.85 -2.71 18.83
CA GLU A 169 -0.80 -4.17 18.98
C GLU A 169 -2.17 -4.74 19.33
N GLU A 170 -2.88 -4.13 20.28
CA GLU A 170 -4.23 -4.55 20.66
C GLU A 170 -5.23 -4.40 19.49
N LEU A 171 -5.11 -3.34 18.70
CA LEU A 171 -5.93 -3.17 17.48
C LEU A 171 -5.63 -4.26 16.44
N CYS A 172 -4.36 -4.60 16.24
CA CYS A 172 -3.95 -5.69 15.35
C CYS A 172 -4.51 -7.03 15.82
N ASP A 173 -4.34 -7.37 17.11
CA ASP A 173 -4.82 -8.63 17.68
C ASP A 173 -6.34 -8.77 17.51
N ARG A 174 -7.08 -7.69 17.75
CA ARG A 174 -8.53 -7.67 17.57
C ARG A 174 -8.94 -7.78 16.12
N ALA A 175 -8.20 -7.13 15.20
CA ALA A 175 -8.44 -7.28 13.78
C ALA A 175 -8.23 -8.72 13.31
N VAL A 176 -7.12 -9.36 13.71
CA VAL A 176 -6.84 -10.76 13.37
C VAL A 176 -7.90 -11.68 13.97
N ALA A 177 -8.22 -11.55 15.26
CA ALA A 177 -9.20 -12.40 15.93
C ALA A 177 -10.63 -12.27 15.34
N THR A 178 -10.99 -11.08 14.85
CA THR A 178 -12.33 -10.81 14.31
C THR A 178 -12.45 -11.17 12.84
N LEU A 179 -11.43 -10.85 12.04
CA LEU A 179 -11.45 -10.96 10.58
C LEU A 179 -10.93 -12.31 10.09
N LEU A 180 -10.10 -13.00 10.89
CA LEU A 180 -9.50 -14.30 10.56
C LEU A 180 -9.88 -15.37 11.61
N PRO A 181 -11.18 -15.64 11.86
CA PRO A 181 -11.61 -16.54 12.94
C PRO A 181 -11.34 -18.04 12.66
N GLY A 182 -10.88 -18.39 11.47
CA GLY A 182 -10.72 -19.76 11.01
C GLY A 182 -9.58 -19.91 9.99
N PRO A 183 -9.56 -21.03 9.23
CA PRO A 183 -8.57 -21.26 8.18
C PRO A 183 -8.58 -20.11 7.17
N VAL A 184 -7.40 -19.57 6.92
CA VAL A 184 -7.23 -18.44 6.01
C VAL A 184 -7.01 -18.97 4.60
N GLY A 185 -7.88 -18.58 3.66
CA GLY A 185 -7.83 -19.04 2.27
C GLY A 185 -6.89 -18.24 1.36
N ASP A 186 -6.39 -17.09 1.83
CA ASP A 186 -5.56 -16.16 1.05
C ASP A 186 -4.61 -15.36 1.95
N ASP A 187 -3.50 -14.84 1.43
CA ASP A 187 -2.52 -14.13 2.27
C ASP A 187 -3.10 -12.83 2.86
N ALA A 188 -3.07 -12.72 4.19
CA ALA A 188 -3.59 -11.58 4.93
C ALA A 188 -2.46 -10.77 5.60
N ALA A 189 -2.46 -9.46 5.39
CA ALA A 189 -1.58 -8.53 6.08
C ALA A 189 -2.34 -7.29 6.57
N LEU A 190 -1.91 -6.77 7.72
CA LEU A 190 -2.37 -5.50 8.29
C LEU A 190 -1.16 -4.71 8.78
N LEU A 191 -1.06 -3.45 8.36
CA LEU A 191 -0.07 -2.50 8.83
C LEU A 191 -0.79 -1.28 9.40
N LEU A 192 -0.67 -1.10 10.72
CA LEU A 192 -1.19 0.06 11.42
C LEU A 192 -0.07 1.07 11.68
N VAL A 193 -0.32 2.34 11.35
CA VAL A 193 0.61 3.44 11.57
C VAL A 193 -0.12 4.57 12.28
N ARG A 194 0.41 5.01 13.42
CA ARG A 194 -0.06 6.23 14.08
C ARG A 194 0.87 7.37 13.74
N THR A 195 0.34 8.43 13.12
CA THR A 195 1.14 9.59 12.73
C THR A 195 1.62 10.34 13.96
N GLN A 196 2.82 10.87 13.85
CA GLN A 196 3.38 11.84 14.77
C GLN A 196 3.91 13.00 13.94
N MET A 197 3.82 14.22 14.46
CA MET A 197 4.49 15.37 13.86
C MET A 197 5.77 15.67 14.64
N LEU A 198 6.79 16.16 13.94
CA LEU A 198 7.97 16.67 14.59
C LEU A 198 7.64 17.98 15.30
N ASP A 199 8.14 18.11 16.53
CA ASP A 199 8.01 19.33 17.32
C ASP A 199 8.70 20.51 16.61
N GLU A 200 8.13 21.72 16.76
CA GLU A 200 8.68 22.94 16.18
C GLU A 200 10.12 23.20 16.62
N HIS A 201 10.52 22.79 17.83
CA HIS A 201 11.88 22.90 18.34
C HIS A 201 12.87 21.92 17.69
N ARG A 202 12.38 20.94 16.92
CA ARG A 202 13.17 19.97 16.16
C ARG A 202 13.19 20.27 14.66
N THR A 203 12.53 21.34 14.25
CA THR A 203 12.42 21.76 12.85
C THR A 203 12.87 23.22 12.72
N ALA A 204 13.47 23.56 11.59
CA ALA A 204 13.77 24.95 11.28
C ALA A 204 13.31 25.21 9.84
N VAL A 205 12.58 26.30 9.66
CA VAL A 205 12.05 26.72 8.36
C VAL A 205 12.79 27.98 7.97
N TRP A 206 13.39 27.97 6.79
CA TRP A 206 14.07 29.12 6.21
C TRP A 206 13.38 29.49 4.90
N GLU A 207 13.02 30.75 4.76
CA GLU A 207 12.61 31.31 3.47
C GLU A 207 13.88 31.78 2.74
N LEU A 208 14.23 31.08 1.66
CA LEU A 208 15.35 31.46 0.80
C LEU A 208 14.83 32.33 -0.34
N ASN A 209 15.41 33.52 -0.50
CA ASN A 209 15.16 34.33 -1.68
C ASN A 209 15.75 33.62 -2.91
N ALA A 210 15.00 33.61 -4.02
CA ALA A 210 15.44 32.97 -5.27
C ALA A 210 16.57 33.74 -5.99
N ASP A 211 17.24 34.68 -5.31
CA ASP A 211 18.37 35.42 -5.86
C ASP A 211 19.65 34.57 -5.78
N PRO A 212 20.24 34.16 -6.92
CA PRO A 212 21.46 33.35 -6.94
C PRO A 212 22.67 34.04 -6.30
N ALA A 213 22.62 35.35 -6.02
CA ALA A 213 23.67 36.05 -5.27
C ALA A 213 23.58 35.87 -3.73
N THR A 214 22.53 35.23 -3.23
CA THR A 214 22.28 35.03 -1.78
C THR A 214 22.59 33.63 -1.25
N VAL A 215 23.20 32.76 -2.10
CA VAL A 215 23.60 31.37 -1.78
C VAL A 215 25.11 31.24 -1.71
#